data_AF-A0A1I4QXZ0-F1
#
_entry.id   AF-A0A1I4QXZ0-F1
#
_cell.length_a   1.000
_cell.length_b   1.000
_cell.length_c   1.000
_cell.angle_alpha   90.00
_cell.angle_beta   90.00
_cell.angle_gamma   90.00
#
_symmetry.space_group_name_H-M   'P 1'
#
loop_
_entity.id
_entity.type
_entity.pdbx_description
1 polymer ?
#
loop_
_entity_poly.entity_id
_entity_poly.type
_entity_poly.pdbx_seq_one_letter_code
_entity_poly.pdbx_strand_id
1 'polypeptide(L)'
;MSLARITTTLLLSAPLLASATSTFGSLANFDVVNDTGQTARGFQIDLEGIDKSQIIDVFGLNRNFGTPSPGDVERYGIPTVTDLLSGGAVVGARITYQASYVGGAWSTGTSSGTFATPGESCWSFGNVNYPNVPCDHFGVSTLGSPTRTTYSWLVEGGAPGELTPTNVAIPPVVFTPPPGQAQAPVVAVIAAQQVNPVVKQDNAFWVKIVQTSLPDNVDLNELMGGHHAFENPAVAALHDKAETEIEWQVLQPGFVDEVSKSIDLAGNPALAVRFEFYKYKGRFDDEGLVDPLSSQTPHGNTLNEWVGDYVGEQIGGFNALQPVPEPSSYAMLLAGVALLSGWRRRQPR
;
A
#
# COMPACT_ATOMS: atom_id res chain seq x y z
N MET A 1 -77.06 -3.41 -8.20
CA MET A 1 -75.97 -2.60 -8.80
C MET A 1 -74.79 -2.67 -7.84
N SER A 2 -73.79 -3.49 -8.17
CA SER A 2 -72.68 -3.84 -7.26
C SER A 2 -71.41 -3.14 -7.71
N LEU A 3 -70.80 -2.32 -6.85
CA LEU A 3 -69.56 -1.59 -7.09
C LEU A 3 -68.35 -2.55 -7.00
N ALA A 4 -67.57 -2.65 -8.08
CA ALA A 4 -66.26 -3.31 -8.07
C ALA A 4 -65.20 -2.32 -7.54
N ARG A 5 -64.50 -2.70 -6.47
CA ARG A 5 -63.33 -1.98 -5.95
C ARG A 5 -62.09 -2.42 -6.75
N ILE A 6 -61.43 -1.46 -7.38
CA ILE A 6 -60.12 -1.62 -8.02
C ILE A 6 -59.05 -1.50 -6.92
N THR A 7 -58.26 -2.56 -6.74
CA THR A 7 -57.10 -2.57 -5.84
C THR A 7 -55.84 -2.34 -6.67
N THR A 8 -55.23 -1.16 -6.57
CA THR A 8 -53.97 -0.82 -7.23
C THR A 8 -52.81 -1.33 -6.36
N THR A 9 -52.07 -2.33 -6.84
CA THR A 9 -50.86 -2.83 -6.19
C THR A 9 -49.67 -1.95 -6.59
N LEU A 10 -49.16 -1.16 -5.65
CA LEU A 10 -47.94 -0.35 -5.85
C LEU A 10 -46.72 -1.26 -5.63
N LEU A 11 -46.02 -1.63 -6.70
CA LEU A 11 -44.71 -2.28 -6.63
C LEU A 11 -43.67 -1.24 -6.18
N LEU A 12 -43.26 -1.28 -4.92
CA LEU A 12 -42.06 -0.56 -4.45
C LEU A 12 -40.83 -1.28 -5.02
N SER A 13 -40.24 -0.73 -6.07
CA SER A 13 -38.87 -1.01 -6.48
C SER A 13 -37.93 -0.44 -5.42
N ALA A 14 -37.41 -1.31 -4.55
CA ALA A 14 -36.34 -0.96 -3.61
C ALA A 14 -35.05 -0.69 -4.40
N PRO A 15 -34.33 0.42 -4.13
CA PRO A 15 -33.01 0.63 -4.71
C PRO A 15 -32.04 -0.42 -4.12
N LEU A 16 -31.35 -1.14 -5.00
CA LEU A 16 -30.18 -1.93 -4.62
C LEU A 16 -29.13 -0.95 -4.08
N LEU A 17 -28.87 -1.00 -2.77
CA LEU A 17 -27.77 -0.26 -2.15
C LEU A 17 -26.46 -0.82 -2.70
N ALA A 18 -25.62 0.06 -3.26
CA ALA A 18 -24.26 -0.28 -3.67
C ALA A 18 -23.41 -0.54 -2.43
N SER A 19 -22.91 -1.76 -2.27
CA SER A 19 -21.92 -2.12 -1.24
C SER A 19 -20.53 -1.67 -1.72
N ALA A 20 -19.81 -0.88 -0.92
CA ALA A 20 -18.50 -0.34 -1.28
C ALA A 20 -17.37 -1.17 -0.67
N THR A 21 -16.54 -1.76 -1.54
CA THR A 21 -15.32 -2.47 -1.15
C THR A 21 -14.22 -1.44 -0.93
N SER A 22 -13.48 -1.51 0.18
CA SER A 22 -12.38 -0.59 0.47
C SER A 22 -11.04 -1.33 0.47
N THR A 23 -10.22 -1.04 -0.53
CA THR A 23 -8.78 -1.33 -0.54
C THR A 23 -8.05 -0.18 0.12
N PHE A 24 -7.16 -0.47 1.05
CA PHE A 24 -6.25 0.51 1.64
C PHE A 24 -4.81 0.12 1.31
N GLY A 25 -3.98 1.09 0.92
CA GLY A 25 -2.54 0.91 1.00
C GLY A 25 -1.78 0.34 -0.19
N SER A 26 -2.17 0.62 -1.44
CA SER A 26 -1.30 0.26 -2.58
C SER A 26 0.02 1.06 -2.61
N LEU A 27 0.06 2.23 -1.96
CA LEU A 27 1.24 3.12 -1.88
C LEU A 27 1.54 3.57 -0.44
N ALA A 28 0.84 3.03 0.56
CA ALA A 28 0.59 3.78 1.79
C ALA A 28 1.48 3.43 2.98
N ASN A 29 2.23 2.33 2.94
CA ASN A 29 3.22 1.96 3.96
C ASN A 29 4.27 1.09 3.27
N PHE A 30 5.52 1.52 3.31
CA PHE A 30 6.62 0.78 2.72
C PHE A 30 7.97 1.19 3.29
N ASP A 31 8.78 0.19 3.63
CA ASP A 31 10.20 0.39 3.92
C ASP A 31 11.03 0.35 2.64
N VAL A 32 12.03 1.23 2.57
CA VAL A 32 13.01 1.25 1.48
C VAL A 32 14.41 1.23 2.05
N VAL A 33 15.24 0.31 1.56
CA VAL A 33 16.68 0.31 1.82
C VAL A 33 17.38 1.27 0.85
N ASN A 34 18.31 2.07 1.37
CA ASN A 34 19.23 2.82 0.56
C ASN A 34 20.38 1.93 0.08
N ASP A 35 20.26 1.37 -1.11
CA ASP A 35 21.30 0.58 -1.78
C ASP A 35 22.08 1.39 -2.83
N THR A 36 21.97 2.72 -2.84
CA THR A 36 22.55 3.58 -3.89
C THR A 36 24.08 3.72 -3.87
N GLY A 37 24.74 3.24 -2.81
CA GLY A 37 26.17 3.43 -2.58
C GLY A 37 26.55 4.81 -2.05
N GLN A 38 25.58 5.71 -1.82
CA GLN A 38 25.78 7.05 -1.27
C GLN A 38 24.83 7.32 -0.11
N THR A 39 25.18 8.25 0.78
CA THR A 39 24.23 8.73 1.78
C THR A 39 23.13 9.53 1.10
N ALA A 40 21.89 9.05 1.20
CA ALA A 40 20.73 9.80 0.75
C ALA A 40 20.40 10.92 1.73
N ARG A 41 19.88 12.03 1.20
CA ARG A 41 19.49 13.25 1.91
C ARG A 41 17.99 13.53 1.79
N GLY A 42 17.24 12.55 1.31
CA GLY A 42 15.81 12.64 1.13
C GLY A 42 15.28 11.51 0.26
N PHE A 43 13.98 11.54 0.04
CA PHE A 43 13.25 10.60 -0.79
C PHE A 43 12.16 11.33 -1.55
N GLN A 44 11.90 10.89 -2.78
CA GLN A 44 10.90 11.47 -3.66
C GLN A 44 9.96 10.39 -4.19
N ILE A 45 8.67 10.72 -4.21
CA ILE A 45 7.61 9.91 -4.79
C ILE A 45 6.91 10.76 -5.86
N ASP A 46 7.02 10.33 -7.12
CA ASP A 46 6.35 10.96 -8.26
C ASP A 46 5.13 10.12 -8.66
N LEU A 47 3.97 10.76 -8.71
CA LEU A 47 2.68 10.14 -9.02
C LEU A 47 2.05 10.84 -10.24
N GLU A 48 2.12 10.21 -11.41
CA GLU A 48 1.61 10.79 -12.67
C GLU A 48 0.15 10.46 -12.91
N GLY A 49 -0.57 11.38 -13.55
CA GLY A 49 -1.97 11.21 -13.92
C GLY A 49 -2.97 11.48 -12.79
N ILE A 50 -2.50 11.95 -11.64
CA ILE A 50 -3.33 12.46 -10.54
C ILE A 50 -2.88 13.85 -10.09
N ASP A 51 -3.81 14.69 -9.65
CA ASP A 51 -3.52 16.01 -9.09
C ASP A 51 -3.07 15.89 -7.63
N LYS A 52 -2.26 16.85 -7.15
CA LYS A 52 -1.85 16.89 -5.74
C LYS A 52 -3.03 17.00 -4.77
N SER A 53 -4.17 17.56 -5.17
CA SER A 53 -5.40 17.60 -4.37
C SER A 53 -6.02 16.23 -4.15
N GLN A 54 -5.59 15.22 -4.92
CA GLN A 54 -5.99 13.84 -4.76
C GLN A 54 -5.08 13.09 -3.77
N ILE A 55 -4.03 13.72 -3.23
CA ILE A 55 -3.24 13.15 -2.13
C ILE A 55 -4.01 13.38 -0.83
N ILE A 56 -4.44 12.29 -0.20
CA ILE A 56 -5.29 12.35 1.01
C ILE A 56 -4.52 12.07 2.28
N ASP A 57 -3.39 11.38 2.19
CA ASP A 57 -2.58 11.01 3.34
C ASP A 57 -1.14 10.74 2.93
N VAL A 58 -0.19 11.16 3.76
CA VAL A 58 1.25 10.99 3.58
C VAL A 58 1.88 10.69 4.95
N PHE A 59 2.68 9.62 5.02
CA PHE A 59 3.43 9.26 6.23
C PHE A 59 4.35 10.42 6.64
N GLY A 60 4.35 10.79 7.93
CA GLY A 60 5.11 11.94 8.43
C GLY A 60 4.47 13.32 8.17
N LEU A 61 3.32 13.42 7.48
CA LEU A 61 2.65 14.70 7.20
C LEU A 61 1.39 14.93 8.02
N ASN A 62 0.43 14.00 7.96
CA ASN A 62 -0.93 14.21 8.47
C ASN A 62 -1.44 13.04 9.32
N ARG A 63 -0.63 12.00 9.51
CA ARG A 63 -0.89 10.91 10.46
C ARG A 63 -0.47 11.32 11.87
N ASN A 64 -1.30 10.99 12.85
CA ASN A 64 -1.01 11.28 14.25
C ASN A 64 -0.42 10.05 14.94
N PHE A 65 0.83 10.15 15.38
CA PHE A 65 1.55 9.08 16.08
C PHE A 65 1.72 9.34 17.58
N GLY A 66 0.96 10.29 18.14
CA GLY A 66 1.10 10.71 19.54
C GLY A 66 2.36 11.53 19.82
N THR A 67 3.04 12.01 18.77
CA THR A 67 4.20 12.90 18.83
C THR A 67 3.79 14.38 18.75
N PRO A 68 4.64 15.33 19.20
CA PRO A 68 4.39 16.76 19.05
C PRO A 68 4.16 17.23 17.60
N SER A 69 4.84 16.60 16.64
CA SER A 69 4.68 16.82 15.21
C SER A 69 4.57 15.48 14.48
N PRO A 70 3.72 15.38 13.45
CA PRO A 70 3.62 14.17 12.63
C PRO A 70 4.96 13.80 11.98
N GLY A 71 5.84 14.76 11.69
CA GLY A 71 7.16 14.51 11.11
C GLY A 71 8.18 13.93 12.09
N ASP A 72 7.89 13.86 13.39
CA ASP A 72 8.86 13.35 14.40
C ASP A 72 9.15 11.85 14.25
N VAL A 73 8.33 11.14 13.47
CA VAL A 73 8.52 9.72 13.19
C VAL A 73 9.39 9.43 11.97
N GLU A 74 9.72 10.46 11.20
CA GLU A 74 10.44 10.38 9.93
C GLU A 74 11.77 11.15 10.04
N ARG A 75 12.84 10.62 9.42
CA ARG A 75 14.21 11.10 9.59
C ARG A 75 14.38 12.52 9.06
N TYR A 76 13.77 12.80 7.92
CA TYR A 76 13.81 14.08 7.22
C TYR A 76 12.76 15.08 7.72
N GLY A 77 11.80 14.63 8.52
CA GLY A 77 10.78 15.45 9.16
C GLY A 77 9.49 15.54 8.33
N ILE A 78 8.86 16.70 8.31
CA ILE A 78 7.58 16.90 7.60
C ILE A 78 7.86 16.94 6.08
N PRO A 79 7.26 16.04 5.27
CA PRO A 79 7.42 16.07 3.83
C PRO A 79 6.60 17.19 3.20
N THR A 80 6.85 17.45 1.92
CA THR A 80 6.09 18.41 1.12
C THR A 80 5.35 17.71 -0.01
N VAL A 81 4.18 18.25 -0.38
CA VAL A 81 3.40 17.79 -1.54
C VAL A 81 3.30 18.95 -2.53
N THR A 82 3.76 18.72 -3.76
CA THR A 82 3.86 19.74 -4.82
C THR A 82 3.38 19.19 -6.17
N ASP A 83 3.26 20.08 -7.16
CA ASP A 83 2.93 19.65 -8.52
C ASP A 83 4.15 18.99 -9.17
N LEU A 84 3.94 17.83 -9.79
CA LEU A 84 4.93 17.22 -10.67
C LEU A 84 4.82 17.88 -12.05
N LEU A 85 5.92 18.50 -12.51
CA LEU A 85 5.95 19.23 -13.76
C LEU A 85 6.74 18.48 -14.83
N SER A 86 6.21 18.45 -16.06
CA SER A 86 6.93 18.02 -17.26
C SER A 86 6.72 19.05 -18.37
N GLY A 87 7.81 19.60 -18.91
CA GLY A 87 7.74 20.66 -19.93
C GLY A 87 7.00 21.93 -19.46
N GLY A 88 6.93 22.19 -18.15
CA GLY A 88 6.18 23.31 -17.57
C GLY A 88 4.68 23.05 -17.37
N ALA A 89 4.16 21.88 -17.75
CA ALA A 89 2.80 21.47 -17.48
C ALA A 89 2.73 20.58 -16.23
N VAL A 90 1.66 20.69 -15.45
CA VAL A 90 1.37 19.76 -14.36
C VAL A 90 0.97 18.41 -14.96
N VAL A 91 1.74 17.36 -14.63
CA VAL A 91 1.50 15.98 -15.06
C VAL A 91 1.18 15.03 -13.91
N GLY A 92 1.29 15.51 -12.67
CA GLY A 92 1.12 14.67 -11.49
C GLY A 92 1.28 15.41 -10.17
N ALA A 93 1.47 14.63 -9.11
CA ALA A 93 1.87 15.08 -7.78
C ALA A 93 3.27 14.57 -7.44
N ARG A 94 4.01 15.34 -6.63
CA ARG A 94 5.31 14.97 -6.08
C ARG A 94 5.30 15.10 -4.56
N ILE A 95 5.71 14.04 -3.88
CA ILE A 95 5.97 14.04 -2.44
C ILE A 95 7.48 14.03 -2.22
N THR A 96 7.98 14.93 -1.39
CA THR A 96 9.41 15.03 -1.08
C THR A 96 9.65 15.03 0.43
N TYR A 97 10.40 14.04 0.90
CA TYR A 97 11.05 13.99 2.20
C TYR A 97 12.48 14.50 2.01
N GLN A 98 12.93 15.53 2.74
CA GLN A 98 14.25 16.11 2.49
C GLN A 98 14.92 16.68 3.73
N ALA A 99 16.19 16.34 3.92
CA ALA A 99 17.06 16.96 4.90
C ALA A 99 17.22 18.47 4.60
N SER A 100 17.47 19.27 5.63
CA SER A 100 17.82 20.68 5.44
C SER A 100 19.32 20.82 5.20
N TYR A 101 19.70 21.75 4.33
CA TYR A 101 21.08 22.10 4.05
C TYR A 101 21.36 23.52 4.52
N VAL A 102 22.14 23.66 5.60
CA VAL A 102 22.46 24.96 6.19
C VAL A 102 23.94 25.02 6.55
N GLY A 103 24.62 26.09 6.17
CA GLY A 103 26.01 26.32 6.56
C GLY A 103 27.01 25.28 6.03
N GLY A 104 26.70 24.61 4.92
CA GLY A 104 27.56 23.59 4.33
C GLY A 104 27.31 22.16 4.81
N ALA A 105 26.30 21.94 5.67
CA ALA A 105 26.00 20.64 6.25
C ALA A 105 24.52 20.26 6.09
N TRP A 106 24.29 18.97 5.87
CA TRP A 106 22.96 18.37 5.92
C TRP A 106 22.55 18.07 7.36
N SER A 107 21.28 18.27 7.69
CA SER A 107 20.74 17.96 9.01
C SER A 107 20.75 16.47 9.35
N THR A 108 20.63 15.60 8.33
CA THR A 108 20.52 14.15 8.49
C THR A 108 20.84 13.44 7.17
N GLY A 109 20.79 12.11 7.18
CA GLY A 109 20.85 11.29 5.98
C GLY A 109 20.71 9.80 6.25
N THR A 110 20.42 9.06 5.19
CA THR A 110 20.29 7.61 5.20
C THR A 110 21.54 7.02 4.59
N SER A 111 22.36 6.39 5.42
CA SER A 111 23.56 5.70 4.94
C SER A 111 23.18 4.59 3.97
N SER A 112 24.01 4.35 2.95
CA SER A 112 23.78 3.20 2.09
C SER A 112 24.22 1.90 2.77
N GLY A 113 23.52 0.80 2.52
CA GLY A 113 23.87 -0.51 3.05
C GLY A 113 22.82 -1.57 2.75
N THR A 114 22.92 -2.70 3.44
CA THR A 114 21.94 -3.78 3.41
C THR A 114 21.20 -3.82 4.73
N PHE A 115 19.89 -4.04 4.69
CA PHE A 115 19.08 -4.19 5.89
C PHE A 115 17.96 -5.18 5.62
N ALA A 116 17.72 -6.08 6.57
CA ALA A 116 16.55 -6.95 6.56
C ALA A 116 15.65 -6.52 7.72
N THR A 117 14.39 -6.24 7.42
CA THR A 117 13.36 -5.88 8.38
C THR A 117 12.39 -7.06 8.54
N PRO A 118 11.86 -7.33 9.75
CA PRO A 118 10.73 -8.24 9.90
C PRO A 118 9.44 -7.65 9.32
N GLY A 119 9.41 -6.35 9.07
CA GLY A 119 8.31 -5.58 8.48
C GLY A 119 8.22 -4.17 9.11
N GLU A 120 7.99 -3.14 8.29
CA GLU A 120 7.75 -1.72 8.62
C GLU A 120 8.55 -1.20 9.83
N SER A 121 9.86 -1.37 9.77
CA SER A 121 10.79 -1.10 10.86
C SER A 121 11.59 0.18 10.64
N CYS A 122 11.54 0.81 9.47
CA CYS A 122 12.43 1.92 9.13
C CYS A 122 11.87 3.29 9.56
N TRP A 123 11.38 3.40 10.80
CA TRP A 123 10.85 4.64 11.39
C TRP A 123 11.00 4.66 12.92
N SER A 124 10.72 5.81 13.55
CA SER A 124 11.04 6.06 14.97
C SER A 124 10.47 5.05 15.97
N PHE A 125 9.34 4.39 15.68
CA PHE A 125 8.77 3.36 16.57
C PHE A 125 8.81 1.94 15.99
N GLY A 126 9.27 1.77 14.75
CA GLY A 126 9.40 0.45 14.12
C GLY A 126 10.69 -0.28 14.51
N ASN A 127 11.76 0.44 14.85
CA ASN A 127 13.05 -0.16 15.20
C ASN A 127 13.82 0.66 16.23
N VAL A 128 14.27 -0.01 17.29
CA VAL A 128 15.10 0.57 18.36
C VAL A 128 16.40 1.20 17.85
N ASN A 129 16.92 0.73 16.71
CA ASN A 129 18.15 1.24 16.12
C ASN A 129 17.91 2.43 15.18
N TYR A 130 16.66 2.76 14.82
CA TYR A 130 16.36 3.91 13.99
C TYR A 130 16.77 5.22 14.70
N PRO A 131 17.36 6.22 14.01
CA PRO A 131 17.60 6.31 12.56
C PRO A 131 18.95 5.72 12.08
N ASN A 132 19.66 4.95 12.90
CA ASN A 132 20.96 4.35 12.57
C ASN A 132 20.84 3.04 11.76
N VAL A 133 19.90 3.02 10.81
CA VAL A 133 19.68 1.94 9.84
C VAL A 133 19.69 2.52 8.42
N PRO A 134 20.11 1.74 7.40
CA PRO A 134 20.26 2.24 6.03
C PRO A 134 18.93 2.22 5.26
N CYS A 135 17.81 2.49 5.93
CA CYS A 135 16.47 2.44 5.35
C CYS A 135 15.56 3.50 5.99
N ASP A 136 14.49 3.86 5.30
CA ASP A 136 13.39 4.69 5.84
C ASP A 136 12.02 4.16 5.38
N HIS A 137 11.00 4.54 6.13
CA HIS A 137 9.61 4.21 5.89
C HIS A 137 8.88 5.39 5.24
N PHE A 138 8.07 5.09 4.22
CA PHE A 138 7.29 6.06 3.48
C PHE A 138 5.87 5.56 3.24
N GLY A 139 4.98 6.47 2.86
CA GLY A 139 3.60 6.10 2.61
C GLY A 139 2.78 7.23 2.04
N VAL A 140 1.94 6.93 1.04
CA VAL A 140 0.99 7.84 0.41
C VAL A 140 -0.35 7.14 0.16
N SER A 141 -1.46 7.80 0.48
CA SER A 141 -2.79 7.40 0.01
C SER A 141 -3.38 8.46 -0.92
N THR A 142 -4.11 8.01 -1.94
CA THR A 142 -4.64 8.89 -2.99
C THR A 142 -6.11 8.61 -3.32
N LEU A 143 -6.82 9.63 -3.80
CA LEU A 143 -8.13 9.52 -4.43
C LEU A 143 -7.95 9.19 -5.92
N GLY A 144 -7.95 7.91 -6.25
CA GLY A 144 -7.73 7.42 -7.62
C GLY A 144 -6.46 6.58 -7.73
N SER A 145 -6.07 6.25 -8.95
CA SER A 145 -4.88 5.45 -9.23
C SER A 145 -3.93 6.24 -10.12
N PRO A 146 -2.67 6.47 -9.69
CA PRO A 146 -1.64 7.01 -10.57
C PRO A 146 -1.46 6.13 -11.81
N THR A 147 -1.20 6.76 -12.94
CA THR A 147 -0.82 6.08 -14.19
C THR A 147 0.62 5.59 -14.18
N ARG A 148 1.48 6.24 -13.37
CA ARG A 148 2.85 5.83 -13.08
C ARG A 148 3.24 6.31 -11.69
N THR A 149 3.93 5.45 -10.95
CA THR A 149 4.58 5.78 -9.69
C THR A 149 6.08 5.56 -9.85
N THR A 150 6.88 6.52 -9.39
CA THR A 150 8.35 6.42 -9.36
C THR A 150 8.87 6.81 -7.99
N TYR A 151 9.78 5.99 -7.47
CA TYR A 151 10.46 6.20 -6.20
C TYR A 151 11.91 6.54 -6.44
N SER A 152 12.45 7.50 -5.68
CA SER A 152 13.86 7.89 -5.80
C SER A 152 14.44 8.31 -4.47
N TRP A 153 15.61 7.76 -4.14
CA TRP A 153 16.47 8.38 -3.14
C TRP A 153 17.04 9.68 -3.71
N LEU A 154 17.15 10.70 -2.86
CA LEU A 154 17.79 11.97 -3.23
C LEU A 154 19.22 11.96 -2.71
N VAL A 155 20.20 11.85 -3.61
CA VAL A 155 21.64 11.83 -3.25
C VAL A 155 22.31 13.14 -3.65
N GLU A 156 23.43 13.49 -3.02
CA GLU A 156 24.16 14.70 -3.40
C GLU A 156 24.65 14.60 -4.85
N GLY A 157 24.38 15.65 -5.62
CA GLY A 157 24.81 15.81 -7.00
C GLY A 157 26.23 16.37 -7.12
N GLY A 158 26.47 17.12 -8.20
CA GLY A 158 27.79 17.69 -8.50
C GLY A 158 28.17 18.89 -7.63
N ALA A 159 27.19 19.58 -7.02
CA ALA A 159 27.41 20.75 -6.17
C ALA A 159 26.88 20.53 -4.74
N PRO A 160 27.53 21.09 -3.70
CA PRO A 160 27.06 20.97 -2.33
C PRO A 160 25.64 21.54 -2.16
N GLY A 161 24.76 20.78 -1.52
CA GLY A 161 23.36 21.17 -1.32
C GLY A 161 22.43 20.87 -2.50
N GLU A 162 22.97 20.45 -3.65
CA GLU A 162 22.17 20.01 -4.79
C GLU A 162 21.88 18.51 -4.69
N LEU A 163 20.62 18.12 -4.87
CA LEU A 163 20.19 16.73 -4.84
C LEU A 163 19.79 16.25 -6.22
N THR A 164 20.22 15.03 -6.56
CA THR A 164 19.84 14.32 -7.78
C THR A 164 19.04 13.08 -7.39
N PRO A 165 17.90 12.81 -8.05
CA PRO A 165 17.14 11.58 -7.82
C PRO A 165 17.87 10.35 -8.38
N THR A 166 17.93 9.31 -7.58
CA THR A 166 18.41 7.98 -7.94
C THR A 166 17.26 7.00 -7.78
N ASN A 167 16.79 6.44 -8.90
CA ASN A 167 15.65 5.52 -8.92
C ASN A 167 15.85 4.34 -7.98
N VAL A 168 14.80 4.02 -7.23
CA VAL A 168 14.76 2.85 -6.37
C VAL A 168 14.19 1.67 -7.13
N ALA A 169 14.71 0.50 -6.81
CA ALA A 169 14.35 -0.78 -7.38
C ALA A 169 12.97 -1.32 -6.93
N ILE A 170 12.34 -0.73 -5.90
CA ILE A 170 11.08 -1.24 -5.36
C ILE A 170 9.93 -0.89 -6.31
N PRO A 171 9.17 -1.88 -6.79
CA PRO A 171 8.04 -1.64 -7.68
C PRO A 171 6.80 -1.19 -6.92
N PRO A 172 6.03 -0.20 -7.40
CA PRO A 172 4.76 0.18 -6.80
C PRO A 172 3.74 -0.96 -6.94
N VAL A 173 2.90 -1.13 -5.92
CA VAL A 173 1.78 -2.05 -5.96
C VAL A 173 0.49 -1.28 -6.24
N VAL A 174 -0.36 -1.81 -7.11
CA VAL A 174 -1.66 -1.24 -7.45
C VAL A 174 -2.73 -2.29 -7.16
N PHE A 175 -3.70 -1.96 -6.32
CA PHE A 175 -4.87 -2.81 -6.11
C PHE A 175 -5.95 -2.42 -7.11
N THR A 176 -6.31 -3.36 -7.99
CA THR A 176 -7.38 -3.15 -8.98
C THR A 176 -8.64 -3.88 -8.52
N PRO A 177 -9.76 -3.18 -8.24
CA PRO A 177 -11.05 -3.84 -8.13
C PRO A 177 -11.48 -4.30 -9.53
N PRO A 178 -12.01 -5.52 -9.68
CA PRO A 178 -12.46 -6.00 -10.99
C PRO A 178 -13.58 -5.12 -11.55
N PRO A 179 -13.54 -4.74 -12.84
CA PRO A 179 -14.54 -3.86 -13.44
C PRO A 179 -15.94 -4.49 -13.40
N GLY A 180 -16.89 -3.80 -12.78
CA GLY A 180 -18.33 -4.05 -12.96
C GLY A 180 -18.89 -5.33 -12.32
N GLN A 181 -18.16 -6.04 -11.46
CA GLN A 181 -18.66 -7.22 -10.77
C GLN A 181 -18.48 -7.08 -9.26
N ALA A 182 -19.59 -6.94 -8.54
CA ALA A 182 -19.65 -6.78 -7.08
C ALA A 182 -19.15 -8.01 -6.28
N GLN A 183 -18.49 -8.98 -6.94
CA GLN A 183 -18.19 -10.28 -6.37
C GLN A 183 -16.89 -10.92 -6.89
N ALA A 184 -16.13 -10.24 -7.77
CA ALA A 184 -14.84 -10.76 -8.23
C ALA A 184 -13.72 -10.34 -7.25
N PRO A 185 -12.69 -11.18 -7.04
CA PRO A 185 -11.63 -10.92 -6.08
C PRO A 185 -10.79 -9.70 -6.51
N VAL A 186 -10.38 -8.88 -5.54
CA VAL A 186 -9.41 -7.80 -5.79
C VAL A 186 -8.07 -8.43 -6.18
N VAL A 187 -7.41 -7.80 -7.17
CA VAL A 187 -6.10 -8.24 -7.66
C VAL A 187 -5.06 -7.19 -7.29
N ALA A 188 -4.01 -7.63 -6.61
CA ALA A 188 -2.80 -6.85 -6.44
C ALA A 188 -1.93 -6.99 -7.69
N VAL A 189 -1.50 -5.86 -8.24
CA VAL A 189 -0.68 -5.77 -9.45
C VAL A 189 0.62 -5.06 -9.12
N ILE A 190 1.74 -5.66 -9.47
CA ILE A 190 3.09 -5.17 -9.17
C ILE A 190 3.80 -4.97 -10.50
N ALA A 191 4.06 -3.72 -10.86
CA ALA A 191 4.72 -3.38 -12.12
C ALA A 191 6.22 -3.23 -11.92
N ALA A 192 7.02 -3.93 -12.73
CA ALA A 192 8.48 -3.86 -12.67
C ALA A 192 8.98 -2.41 -12.87
N GLN A 193 9.91 -1.98 -12.01
CA GLN A 193 10.56 -0.68 -12.14
C GLN A 193 11.94 -0.85 -12.76
N GLN A 194 12.38 0.20 -13.45
CA GLN A 194 13.69 0.26 -14.07
C GLN A 194 14.58 1.26 -13.33
N VAL A 195 15.62 0.76 -12.67
CA VAL A 195 16.71 1.57 -12.14
C VAL A 195 17.63 2.04 -13.27
N ASN A 196 18.20 3.23 -13.09
CA ASN A 196 19.19 3.82 -13.99
C ASN A 196 20.59 3.69 -13.37
N PRO A 197 21.64 3.37 -14.15
CA PRO A 197 21.59 2.99 -15.57
C PRO A 197 20.88 1.65 -15.78
N VAL A 198 20.34 1.46 -16.99
CA VAL A 198 19.53 0.29 -17.34
C VAL A 198 20.43 -0.93 -17.53
N VAL A 199 20.78 -1.56 -16.41
CA VAL A 199 21.41 -2.88 -16.37
C VAL A 199 20.29 -3.86 -16.05
N LYS A 200 19.98 -4.78 -16.99
CA LYS A 200 18.84 -5.70 -16.84
C LYS A 200 18.92 -6.52 -15.56
N GLN A 201 20.12 -6.93 -15.18
CA GLN A 201 20.39 -7.75 -13.99
C GLN A 201 20.13 -6.99 -12.69
N ASP A 202 20.37 -5.67 -12.66
CA ASP A 202 20.11 -4.82 -11.49
C ASP A 202 18.61 -4.61 -11.25
N ASN A 203 17.79 -4.97 -12.25
CA ASN A 203 16.33 -4.89 -12.26
C ASN A 203 15.65 -6.25 -12.11
N ALA A 204 16.38 -7.28 -11.69
CA ALA A 204 15.84 -8.61 -11.45
C ALA A 204 15.58 -8.83 -9.95
N PHE A 205 14.34 -9.20 -9.63
CA PHE A 205 13.89 -9.40 -8.26
C PHE A 205 13.23 -10.74 -8.05
N TRP A 206 13.43 -11.28 -6.86
CA TRP A 206 12.46 -12.19 -6.25
C TRP A 206 11.43 -11.36 -5.49
N VAL A 207 10.16 -11.60 -5.77
CA VAL A 207 9.02 -11.03 -5.07
C VAL A 207 8.42 -12.12 -4.19
N LYS A 208 8.52 -11.95 -2.88
CA LYS A 208 7.82 -12.81 -1.93
C LYS A 208 6.51 -12.15 -1.56
N ILE A 209 5.42 -12.87 -1.78
CA ILE A 209 4.06 -12.41 -1.52
C ILE A 209 3.54 -13.19 -0.34
N VAL A 210 3.21 -12.49 0.74
CA VAL A 210 2.64 -13.08 1.95
C VAL A 210 1.22 -12.56 2.12
N GLN A 211 0.25 -13.47 2.17
CA GLN A 211 -1.14 -13.14 2.50
C GLN A 211 -1.50 -13.65 3.87
N THR A 212 -2.17 -12.80 4.66
CA THR A 212 -2.69 -13.14 5.97
C THR A 212 -4.11 -12.61 6.15
N SER A 213 -5.07 -13.52 6.24
CA SER A 213 -6.46 -13.18 6.54
C SER A 213 -6.62 -12.74 8.00
N LEU A 214 -7.46 -11.73 8.24
CA LEU A 214 -7.63 -11.08 9.54
C LEU A 214 -9.09 -11.15 10.02
N PRO A 215 -9.34 -11.52 11.29
CA PRO A 215 -10.70 -11.71 11.82
C PRO A 215 -11.48 -10.41 12.02
N ASP A 216 -10.80 -9.26 11.94
CA ASP A 216 -11.35 -7.92 12.10
C ASP A 216 -10.86 -7.02 10.96
N ASN A 217 -11.61 -5.95 10.67
CA ASN A 217 -11.21 -4.95 9.68
C ASN A 217 -9.87 -4.30 10.05
N VAL A 218 -9.10 -3.94 9.02
CA VAL A 218 -7.79 -3.28 9.14
C VAL A 218 -7.85 -1.82 8.67
N ASP A 219 -7.19 -0.93 9.41
CA ASP A 219 -6.91 0.46 9.06
C ASP A 219 -5.45 0.61 8.58
N LEU A 220 -5.21 1.66 7.79
CA LEU A 220 -3.88 2.01 7.29
C LEU A 220 -2.83 2.20 8.40
N ASN A 221 -3.20 2.81 9.53
CA ASN A 221 -2.26 3.00 10.64
C ASN A 221 -1.88 1.69 11.32
N GLU A 222 -2.70 0.66 11.16
CA GLU A 222 -2.47 -0.66 11.75
C GLU A 222 -1.53 -1.51 10.90
N LEU A 223 -1.39 -1.16 9.61
CA LEU A 223 -0.46 -1.81 8.69
C LEU A 223 1.01 -1.43 8.93
N MET A 224 1.32 -0.61 9.94
CA MET A 224 2.68 -0.41 10.40
C MET A 224 3.05 -1.59 11.31
N GLY A 225 3.79 -2.55 10.75
CA GLY A 225 4.27 -3.73 11.47
C GLY A 225 5.12 -3.43 12.71
N GLY A 226 5.40 -4.48 13.48
CA GLY A 226 6.21 -4.43 14.70
C GLY A 226 5.39 -4.26 15.99
N HIS A 227 6.02 -4.57 17.13
CA HIS A 227 5.36 -4.40 18.42
C HIS A 227 5.50 -2.96 18.94
N HIS A 228 4.41 -2.20 19.03
CA HIS A 228 4.43 -0.83 19.57
C HIS A 228 3.20 -0.50 20.42
N ALA A 229 3.30 0.53 21.27
CA ALA A 229 2.28 0.88 22.27
C ALA A 229 0.91 1.30 21.69
N PHE A 230 0.82 1.46 20.38
CA PHE A 230 -0.37 1.91 19.65
C PHE A 230 -0.80 0.90 18.57
N GLU A 231 -0.26 -0.32 18.61
CA GLU A 231 -0.54 -1.34 17.60
C GLU A 231 -1.99 -1.84 17.68
N ASN A 232 -2.52 -2.31 16.55
CA ASN A 232 -3.60 -3.28 16.59
C ASN A 232 -2.99 -4.67 16.81
N PRO A 233 -3.25 -5.34 17.95
CA PRO A 233 -2.64 -6.64 18.25
C PRO A 233 -2.92 -7.72 17.20
N ALA A 234 -4.01 -7.63 16.43
CA ALA A 234 -4.32 -8.57 15.37
C ALA A 234 -3.44 -8.39 14.12
N VAL A 235 -2.94 -7.17 13.90
CA VAL A 235 -2.09 -6.77 12.78
C VAL A 235 -0.60 -6.82 13.16
N ALA A 236 -0.24 -6.43 14.38
CA ALA A 236 1.11 -6.69 14.92
C ALA A 236 1.43 -8.19 14.95
N ALA A 237 0.43 -9.01 15.28
CA ALA A 237 0.53 -10.46 15.19
C ALA A 237 0.58 -10.99 13.74
N LEU A 238 0.60 -10.18 12.68
CA LEU A 238 0.87 -10.67 11.32
C LEU A 238 2.23 -11.37 11.21
N HIS A 239 3.20 -10.95 12.04
CA HIS A 239 4.51 -11.59 12.14
C HIS A 239 4.51 -12.81 13.07
N ASP A 240 3.52 -12.92 13.96
CA ASP A 240 3.37 -14.01 14.94
C ASP A 240 2.37 -15.09 14.51
N LYS A 241 1.46 -14.77 13.60
CA LYS A 241 0.50 -15.69 12.99
C LYS A 241 1.20 -16.52 11.94
N ALA A 242 0.76 -17.76 11.80
CA ALA A 242 1.18 -18.57 10.66
C ALA A 242 0.72 -17.87 9.38
N GLU A 243 1.68 -17.44 8.57
CA GLU A 243 1.47 -16.90 7.23
C GLU A 243 0.59 -17.88 6.46
N THR A 244 -0.59 -17.42 6.02
CA THR A 244 -1.61 -18.32 5.46
C THR A 244 -1.25 -18.76 4.05
N GLU A 245 -0.51 -17.94 3.32
CA GLU A 245 0.02 -18.25 2.01
C GLU A 245 1.32 -17.47 1.76
N ILE A 246 2.33 -18.16 1.23
CA ILE A 246 3.58 -17.56 0.75
C ILE A 246 3.80 -17.99 -0.69
N GLU A 247 3.99 -17.03 -1.58
CA GLU A 247 4.30 -17.25 -2.97
C GLU A 247 5.59 -16.50 -3.35
N TRP A 248 6.41 -17.12 -4.20
CA TRP A 248 7.60 -16.50 -4.76
C TRP A 248 7.42 -16.34 -6.27
N GLN A 249 7.61 -15.12 -6.76
CA GLN A 249 7.58 -14.80 -8.17
C GLN A 249 8.86 -14.06 -8.59
N VAL A 250 9.20 -14.12 -9.87
CA VAL A 250 10.26 -13.28 -10.45
C VAL A 250 9.65 -12.01 -11.02
N LEU A 251 10.38 -10.90 -10.93
CA LEU A 251 9.99 -9.64 -11.55
C LEU A 251 11.23 -9.03 -12.23
N GLN A 252 11.12 -8.76 -13.53
CA GLN A 252 12.19 -8.12 -14.29
C GLN A 252 11.64 -7.45 -15.56
N PRO A 253 11.93 -6.16 -15.79
CA PRO A 253 11.55 -5.47 -17.02
C PRO A 253 12.06 -6.20 -18.27
N GLY A 254 11.16 -6.42 -19.24
CA GLY A 254 11.44 -7.12 -20.50
C GLY A 254 11.33 -8.65 -20.42
N PHE A 255 10.99 -9.22 -19.26
CA PHE A 255 10.70 -10.65 -19.11
C PHE A 255 9.38 -10.90 -18.37
N VAL A 256 9.32 -10.49 -17.10
CA VAL A 256 8.09 -10.45 -16.31
C VAL A 256 7.90 -9.02 -15.85
N ASP A 257 7.22 -8.25 -16.70
CA ASP A 257 6.96 -6.82 -16.48
C ASP A 257 5.92 -6.57 -15.39
N GLU A 258 5.12 -7.59 -15.07
CA GLU A 258 4.03 -7.49 -14.10
C GLU A 258 3.86 -8.81 -13.34
N VAL A 259 3.72 -8.71 -12.02
CA VAL A 259 3.28 -9.78 -11.14
C VAL A 259 1.88 -9.46 -10.66
N SER A 260 0.97 -10.44 -10.70
CA SER A 260 -0.38 -10.28 -10.18
C SER A 260 -0.73 -11.36 -9.17
N LYS A 261 -1.47 -10.98 -8.12
CA LYS A 261 -1.96 -11.91 -7.11
C LYS A 261 -3.42 -11.61 -6.77
N SER A 262 -4.27 -12.62 -6.90
CA SER A 262 -5.64 -12.55 -6.38
C SER A 262 -5.63 -12.60 -4.86
N ILE A 263 -6.43 -11.74 -4.24
CA ILE A 263 -6.61 -11.73 -2.79
C ILE A 263 -7.66 -12.76 -2.37
N ASP A 264 -7.31 -13.62 -1.40
CA ASP A 264 -8.24 -14.59 -0.79
C ASP A 264 -8.46 -14.28 0.69
N LEU A 265 -9.67 -13.83 1.01
CA LEU A 265 -10.09 -13.55 2.38
C LEU A 265 -10.17 -14.81 3.26
N ALA A 266 -10.21 -16.01 2.69
CA ALA A 266 -10.41 -17.26 3.41
C ALA A 266 -11.64 -17.25 4.35
N GLY A 267 -12.68 -16.48 3.99
CA GLY A 267 -13.90 -16.30 4.77
C GLY A 267 -13.82 -15.26 5.91
N ASN A 268 -12.70 -14.56 6.06
CA ASN A 268 -12.52 -13.50 7.04
C ASN A 268 -12.97 -12.13 6.50
N PRO A 269 -13.26 -11.14 7.39
CA PRO A 269 -13.67 -9.82 6.95
C PRO A 269 -12.54 -8.98 6.36
N ALA A 270 -11.28 -9.33 6.58
CA ALA A 270 -10.16 -8.57 6.07
C ALA A 270 -8.93 -9.42 5.73
N LEU A 271 -7.97 -8.80 5.07
CA LEU A 271 -6.68 -9.38 4.72
C LEU A 271 -5.59 -8.31 4.71
N ALA A 272 -4.39 -8.67 5.16
CA ALA A 272 -3.18 -7.93 4.87
C ALA A 272 -2.31 -8.73 3.89
N VAL A 273 -1.77 -8.03 2.90
CA VAL A 273 -0.82 -8.58 1.94
C VAL A 273 0.49 -7.81 2.03
N ARG A 274 1.59 -8.55 2.13
CA ARG A 274 2.95 -8.00 2.17
C ARG A 274 3.71 -8.49 0.95
N PHE A 275 4.38 -7.55 0.27
CA PHE A 275 5.25 -7.80 -0.86
C PHE A 275 6.67 -7.47 -0.43
N GLU A 276 7.51 -8.48 -0.27
CA GLU A 276 8.93 -8.31 0.06
C GLU A 276 9.77 -8.45 -1.23
N PHE A 277 10.66 -7.50 -1.47
CA PHE A 277 11.48 -7.44 -2.67
C PHE A 277 12.93 -7.74 -2.35
N TYR A 278 13.49 -8.74 -3.03
CA TYR A 278 14.88 -9.16 -2.88
C TYR A 278 15.60 -9.13 -4.22
N LYS A 279 16.87 -8.73 -4.22
CA LYS A 279 17.71 -8.85 -5.43
C LYS A 279 17.76 -10.32 -5.88
N TYR A 280 17.71 -10.56 -7.19
CA TYR A 280 17.87 -11.89 -7.75
C TYR A 280 19.35 -12.28 -7.83
N LYS A 281 19.76 -13.40 -7.23
CA LYS A 281 21.13 -13.95 -7.32
C LYS A 281 21.21 -15.24 -8.17
N GLY A 282 20.11 -15.61 -8.82
CA GLY A 282 20.02 -16.82 -9.64
C GLY A 282 20.71 -16.70 -11.00
N ARG A 283 20.37 -17.62 -11.90
CA ARG A 283 20.92 -17.69 -13.25
C ARG A 283 20.24 -16.69 -14.18
N PHE A 284 21.04 -16.10 -15.07
CA PHE A 284 20.56 -15.32 -16.21
C PHE A 284 20.81 -16.07 -17.52
N ASP A 285 20.01 -15.77 -18.54
CA ASP A 285 20.27 -16.14 -19.93
C ASP A 285 21.32 -15.21 -20.58
N ASP A 286 21.61 -15.44 -21.87
CA ASP A 286 22.61 -14.69 -22.63
C ASP A 286 22.16 -13.24 -22.90
N GLU A 287 20.86 -12.96 -22.79
CA GLU A 287 20.23 -11.66 -22.93
C GLU A 287 20.16 -10.87 -21.62
N GLY A 288 20.58 -11.48 -20.50
CA GLY A 288 20.55 -10.89 -19.16
C GLY A 288 19.17 -10.93 -18.50
N LEU A 289 18.26 -11.78 -18.98
CA LEU A 289 16.95 -12.05 -18.38
C LEU A 289 17.04 -13.23 -17.41
N VAL A 290 16.18 -13.24 -16.39
CA VAL A 290 16.18 -14.30 -15.37
C VAL A 290 15.81 -15.66 -15.99
N ASP A 291 16.60 -16.69 -15.70
CA ASP A 291 16.40 -18.08 -16.14
C ASP A 291 16.63 -19.04 -14.96
N PRO A 292 15.80 -18.98 -13.90
CA PRO A 292 16.01 -19.80 -12.71
C PRO A 292 15.79 -21.29 -13.01
N LEU A 293 16.73 -22.13 -12.57
CA LEU A 293 16.46 -23.56 -12.43
C LEU A 293 15.41 -23.79 -11.34
N SER A 294 14.65 -24.88 -11.41
CA SER A 294 13.67 -25.22 -10.37
C SER A 294 14.30 -25.30 -8.97
N SER A 295 15.57 -25.74 -8.87
CA SER A 295 16.32 -25.77 -7.61
C SER A 295 16.71 -24.39 -7.06
N GLN A 296 16.62 -23.33 -7.88
CA GLN A 296 16.91 -21.96 -7.47
C GLN A 296 15.69 -21.22 -6.95
N THR A 297 14.49 -21.77 -7.18
CA THR A 297 13.23 -21.14 -6.75
C THR A 297 13.08 -21.28 -5.23
N PRO A 298 12.90 -20.19 -4.48
CA PRO A 298 12.65 -20.26 -3.05
C PRO A 298 11.27 -20.85 -2.74
N HIS A 299 11.12 -21.45 -1.55
CA HIS A 299 9.87 -22.09 -1.13
C HIS A 299 9.55 -21.78 0.33
N GLY A 300 8.28 -21.48 0.60
CA GLY A 300 7.82 -21.12 1.94
C GLY A 300 8.54 -19.87 2.47
N ASN A 301 8.74 -19.80 3.78
CA ASN A 301 9.35 -18.64 4.43
C ASN A 301 10.90 -18.71 4.49
N THR A 302 11.53 -19.66 3.80
CA THR A 302 12.98 -19.87 3.88
C THR A 302 13.69 -19.21 2.71
N LEU A 303 14.59 -18.27 3.00
CA LEU A 303 15.50 -17.71 2.01
C LEU A 303 16.54 -18.77 1.60
N ASN A 304 16.76 -18.93 0.30
CA ASN A 304 17.83 -19.78 -0.23
C ASN A 304 19.00 -18.91 -0.72
N GLU A 305 20.10 -19.54 -1.13
CA GLU A 305 21.32 -18.88 -1.61
C GLU A 305 21.16 -18.04 -2.89
N TRP A 306 20.02 -18.18 -3.59
CA TRP A 306 19.66 -17.46 -4.81
C TRP A 306 18.79 -16.23 -4.54
N VAL A 307 18.38 -16.03 -3.28
CA VAL A 307 17.76 -14.80 -2.80
C VAL A 307 18.85 -13.84 -2.33
N GLY A 308 18.84 -12.65 -2.92
CA GLY A 308 19.79 -11.60 -2.62
C GLY A 308 19.36 -10.67 -1.50
N ASP A 309 19.96 -9.49 -1.52
CA ASP A 309 19.78 -8.52 -0.46
C ASP A 309 18.34 -7.98 -0.52
N TYR A 310 17.77 -7.75 0.65
CA TYR A 310 16.44 -7.15 0.78
C TYR A 310 16.50 -5.70 0.34
N VAL A 311 15.55 -5.31 -0.51
CA VAL A 311 15.49 -3.98 -1.13
C VAL A 311 14.44 -3.13 -0.42
N GLY A 312 13.33 -3.74 -0.01
CA GLY A 312 12.21 -3.10 0.66
C GLY A 312 10.96 -3.96 0.61
N GLU A 313 9.86 -3.41 1.11
CA GLU A 313 8.56 -4.05 1.09
C GLU A 313 7.45 -3.07 0.85
N GLN A 314 6.28 -3.57 0.46
CA GLN A 314 5.03 -2.81 0.50
C GLN A 314 3.96 -3.65 1.18
N ILE A 315 3.14 -3.00 2.01
CA ILE A 315 2.00 -3.64 2.65
C ILE A 315 0.68 -2.97 2.24
N GLY A 316 -0.31 -3.80 1.94
CA GLY A 316 -1.67 -3.38 1.66
C GLY A 316 -2.68 -4.10 2.55
N GLY A 317 -3.76 -3.41 2.90
CA GLY A 317 -4.88 -3.92 3.67
C GLY A 317 -6.15 -3.95 2.84
N PHE A 318 -6.96 -4.97 3.02
CA PHE A 318 -8.22 -5.14 2.32
C PHE A 318 -9.33 -5.47 3.31
N ASN A 319 -10.42 -4.72 3.27
CA ASN A 319 -11.63 -5.02 4.02
C ASN A 319 -12.74 -5.45 3.06
N ALA A 320 -13.29 -6.64 3.32
CA ALA A 320 -14.46 -7.17 2.64
C ALA A 320 -15.70 -6.31 2.92
N LEU A 321 -16.65 -6.33 1.98
CA LEU A 321 -17.94 -5.67 2.12
C LEU A 321 -18.64 -6.08 3.43
N GLN A 322 -18.75 -5.14 4.37
CA GLN A 322 -19.70 -5.29 5.48
C GLN A 322 -21.04 -4.70 5.02
N PRO A 323 -22.16 -5.44 5.12
CA PRO A 323 -23.48 -4.83 4.97
C PRO A 323 -23.63 -3.81 6.10
N VAL A 324 -23.53 -2.51 5.79
CA VAL A 324 -23.83 -1.44 6.74
C VAL A 324 -25.29 -1.60 7.14
N PRO A 325 -25.63 -1.98 8.39
CA PRO A 325 -27.00 -1.94 8.84
C PRO A 325 -27.32 -0.47 9.06
N GLU A 326 -27.96 0.18 8.09
CA GLU A 326 -28.48 1.53 8.25
C GLU A 326 -29.37 1.58 9.51
N PRO A 327 -29.07 2.42 10.53
CA PRO A 327 -29.93 2.56 11.72
C PRO A 327 -31.37 2.95 11.36
N SER A 328 -31.53 3.59 10.20
CA SER A 328 -32.79 4.04 9.63
C SER A 328 -33.66 2.90 9.09
N SER A 329 -33.08 1.75 8.70
CA SER A 329 -33.86 0.61 8.16
C SER A 329 -34.67 -0.10 9.23
N TYR A 330 -34.11 -0.30 10.43
CA TYR A 330 -34.88 -0.84 11.56
C TYR A 330 -35.91 0.16 12.08
N ALA A 331 -35.56 1.46 12.15
CA ALA A 331 -36.49 2.51 12.55
C ALA A 331 -37.67 2.63 11.58
N MET A 332 -37.44 2.54 10.27
CA MET A 332 -38.48 2.60 9.23
C MET A 332 -39.31 1.32 9.18
N LEU A 333 -38.69 0.14 9.38
CA LEU A 333 -39.41 -1.13 9.50
C LEU A 333 -40.33 -1.14 10.73
N LEU A 334 -39.82 -0.70 11.89
CA LEU A 334 -40.58 -0.59 13.13
C LEU A 334 -41.68 0.47 13.01
N ALA A 335 -41.41 1.61 12.38
CA ALA A 335 -42.41 2.63 12.09
C ALA A 335 -43.51 2.11 11.14
N GLY A 336 -43.13 1.35 10.11
CA GLY A 336 -44.07 0.71 9.17
C GLY A 336 -44.97 -0.31 9.86
N VAL A 337 -44.42 -1.17 10.72
CA VAL A 337 -45.19 -2.14 11.50
C VAL A 337 -46.09 -1.46 12.54
N ALA A 338 -45.64 -0.37 13.17
CA ALA A 338 -46.44 0.43 14.10
C ALA A 338 -47.62 1.14 13.41
N LEU A 339 -47.42 1.66 12.20
CA LEU A 339 -48.49 2.27 11.40
C LEU A 339 -49.52 1.25 10.93
N LEU A 340 -49.09 0.06 10.49
CA LEU A 340 -49.99 -1.02 10.08
C LEU A 340 -50.82 -1.59 11.25
N SER A 341 -50.21 -1.74 12.43
CA SER A 341 -50.89 -2.20 13.64
C SER A 341 -51.82 -1.14 14.24
N GLY A 342 -51.47 0.14 14.15
CA GLY A 342 -52.34 1.26 14.51
C GLY A 342 -53.55 1.41 13.59
N TRP A 343 -53.38 1.17 12.28
CA TRP A 343 -54.48 1.24 11.31
C TRP A 343 -55.49 0.09 11.48
N ARG A 344 -55.00 -1.13 11.81
CA ARG A 344 -55.85 -2.30 12.09
C ARG A 344 -56.70 -2.15 13.36
N ARG A 345 -56.25 -1.32 14.33
CA ARG A 345 -56.99 -1.02 15.57
C ARG A 345 -58.01 0.12 15.42
N ARG A 346 -57.95 0.89 14.33
CA ARG A 346 -58.84 2.04 14.06
C ARG A 346 -59.95 1.76 13.05
N GLN A 347 -60.11 0.51 12.60
CA GLN A 347 -61.31 0.15 11.84
C GLN A 347 -62.46 -0.15 12.82
N PRO A 348 -63.51 0.68 12.89
CA PRO A 348 -64.74 0.32 13.58
C PRO A 348 -65.39 -0.85 12.82
N ARG A 349 -66.00 -1.78 13.58
CA ARG A 349 -66.83 -2.85 13.02
C ARG A 349 -68.00 -2.30 12.22
#